data_AF-A0A939KQ81-F1
#
_entry.id   AF-A0A939KQ81-F1
#
_cell.length_a   1.000
_cell.length_b   1.000
_cell.length_c   1.000
_cell.angle_alpha   90.00
_cell.angle_beta   90.00
_cell.angle_gamma   90.00
#
_symmetry.space_group_name_H-M   'P 1'
#
loop_
_entity.id
_entity.type
_entity.pdbx_description
1 polymer ?
#
loop_
_entity_poly.entity_id
_entity_poly.type
_entity_poly.pdbx_seq_one_letter_code
_entity_poly.pdbx_strand_id
1 'polypeptide(L)' 'RALVAKTDEDRETFLRRRGFSKPETTRIIETVLNEEGRKPESVFDFVQGITALARTKTNQDTRLDLEGRARKLMEKVG' A
#
# COMPACT_ATOMS: atom_id res chain seq x y z
N ARG A 1 -0.71 -14.72 -9.14
CA ARG A 1 -0.59 -13.65 -8.13
C ARG A 1 0.61 -13.98 -7.24
N ALA A 2 1.71 -13.23 -7.31
CA ALA A 2 2.87 -13.48 -6.45
C ALA A 2 2.60 -12.92 -5.05
N LEU A 3 2.73 -13.77 -4.03
CA LEU A 3 2.63 -13.37 -2.62
C LEU A 3 3.96 -12.77 -2.18
N VAL A 4 3.90 -11.61 -1.53
CA VAL A 4 5.06 -10.85 -1.04
C VAL A 4 5.00 -10.59 0.47
N ALA A 5 3.89 -10.90 1.12
CA ALA A 5 3.75 -10.81 2.57
C ALA A 5 2.81 -11.91 3.10
N LYS A 6 3.19 -12.56 4.20
CA LYS A 6 2.37 -13.56 4.89
C LYS A 6 2.07 -13.16 6.33
N THR A 7 3.05 -12.52 6.98
CA THR A 7 2.94 -12.04 8.36
C THR A 7 2.73 -10.52 8.42
N ASP A 8 2.35 -10.01 9.59
CA ASP A 8 2.26 -8.56 9.79
C ASP A 8 3.61 -7.87 9.68
N GLU A 9 4.68 -8.53 10.14
CA GLU A 9 6.05 -8.05 10.00
C GLU A 9 6.48 -7.96 8.53
N ASP A 10 6.07 -8.93 7.68
CA ASP A 10 6.32 -8.86 6.24
C ASP A 10 5.64 -7.65 5.62
N ARG A 11 4.38 -7.37 5.99
CA ARG A 11 3.60 -6.25 5.46
C ARG A 11 4.23 -4.92 5.83
N GLU A 12 4.62 -4.78 7.10
CA GLU A 12 5.32 -3.60 7.57
C GLU A 12 6.64 -3.44 6.83
N THR A 13 7.49 -4.46 6.84
CA THR A 13 8.81 -4.44 6.19
C THR A 13 8.70 -4.13 4.70
N PHE A 14 7.71 -4.69 4.01
CA PHE A 14 7.47 -4.47 2.58
C PHE A 14 7.22 -2.99 2.27
N LEU A 15 6.39 -2.31 3.06
CA LEU A 15 6.08 -0.89 2.89
C LEU A 15 7.21 0.02 3.40
N ARG A 16 7.80 -0.29 4.57
CA ARG A 16 8.90 0.51 5.13
C ARG A 16 10.13 0.56 4.22
N ARG A 17 10.50 -0.56 3.59
CA ARG A 17 11.59 -0.62 2.58
C ARG A 17 11.32 0.22 1.32
N ARG A 18 10.08 0.66 1.12
CA ARG A 18 9.65 1.45 -0.04
C ARG A 18 9.37 2.92 0.31
N GLY A 19 9.83 3.35 1.49
CA GLY A 19 9.80 4.76 1.89
C GLY A 19 8.49 5.20 2.56
N PHE A 20 7.57 4.27 2.85
CA PHE A 20 6.41 4.59 3.68
C PHE A 20 6.83 4.72 5.14
N SER A 21 6.28 5.72 5.82
CA SER A 21 6.42 5.88 7.26
C SER A 21 5.63 4.82 8.02
N LYS A 22 5.86 4.69 9.34
CA LYS A 22 5.07 3.77 10.20
C LYS A 22 3.57 4.10 10.14
N PRO A 23 3.14 5.37 10.31
CA PRO A 23 1.71 5.69 10.27
C PRO A 23 1.06 5.44 8.90
N GLU A 24 1.78 5.71 7.80
CA GLU A 24 1.28 5.38 6.46
C GLU A 24 1.14 3.88 6.26
N THR A 25 2.11 3.11 6.75
CA THR A 25 2.10 1.64 6.67
C THR A 25 0.87 1.06 7.36
N THR A 26 0.61 1.47 8.60
CA THR A 26 -0.58 1.04 9.36
C THR A 26 -1.86 1.39 8.62
N ARG A 27 -1.99 2.64 8.14
CA ARG A 27 -3.18 3.08 7.41
C ARG A 27 -3.41 2.30 6.12
N ILE A 28 -2.37 2.01 5.35
CA ILE A 28 -2.50 1.22 4.11
C ILE A 28 -3.01 -0.19 4.43
N ILE A 29 -2.45 -0.84 5.45
CA ILE A 29 -2.86 -2.20 5.85
C ILE A 29 -4.32 -2.20 6.33
N GLU A 30 -4.71 -1.21 7.13
CA GLU A 30 -6.08 -1.04 7.61
C GLU A 30 -7.05 -0.74 6.47
N THR A 31 -6.68 0.09 5.50
CA THR A 31 -7.51 0.38 4.32
C THR A 31 -7.82 -0.91 3.56
N VAL A 32 -6.81 -1.74 3.27
CA VAL A 32 -7.05 -3.03 2.59
C VAL A 32 -7.91 -3.96 3.44
N LEU A 33 -7.64 -4.05 4.76
CA LEU A 33 -8.44 -4.87 5.67
C LEU A 33 -9.91 -4.47 5.67
N ASN A 34 -10.18 -3.16 5.72
CA ASN A 34 -11.54 -2.63 5.79
C ASN A 34 -12.28 -2.79 4.45
N GLU A 35 -11.59 -2.67 3.31
CA GLU A 35 -12.21 -2.77 1.98
C GLU A 35 -12.34 -4.22 1.48
N GLU A 36 -11.36 -5.09 1.78
CA GLU A 36 -11.29 -6.45 1.24
C GLU A 36 -11.56 -7.56 2.27
N GLY A 37 -11.69 -7.21 3.56
CA GLY A 37 -11.89 -8.19 4.64
C GLY A 37 -10.66 -9.02 4.99
N ARG A 38 -9.50 -8.70 4.40
CA ARG A 38 -8.21 -9.36 4.67
C ARG A 38 -7.05 -8.37 4.56
N LYS A 39 -5.94 -8.66 5.23
CA LYS A 39 -4.70 -7.86 5.09
C LYS A 39 -4.03 -8.11 3.72
N PRO A 40 -3.22 -7.18 3.21
CA PRO A 40 -2.56 -7.35 1.92
C PRO A 40 -1.52 -8.47 1.94
N GLU A 41 -1.44 -9.23 0.86
CA GLU A 41 -0.51 -10.36 0.72
C GLU A 41 0.26 -10.33 -0.60
N SER A 42 -0.29 -9.67 -1.62
CA SER A 42 0.29 -9.51 -2.94
C SER A 42 0.59 -8.06 -3.25
N VAL A 43 1.47 -7.82 -4.23
CA VAL A 43 1.79 -6.45 -4.68
C VAL A 43 0.53 -5.69 -5.10
N PHE A 44 -0.40 -6.36 -5.80
CA PHE A 44 -1.68 -5.77 -6.18
C PHE A 44 -2.49 -5.29 -4.98
N ASP A 45 -2.52 -6.04 -3.87
CA ASP A 45 -3.23 -5.61 -2.65
C ASP A 45 -2.66 -4.33 -2.09
N PHE A 46 -1.32 -4.21 -2.06
CA PHE A 46 -0.66 -3.00 -1.62
C PHE A 46 -0.93 -1.83 -2.57
N VAL A 47 -0.92 -2.03 -3.89
CA VAL A 47 -1.29 -1.00 -4.87
C VAL A 47 -2.71 -0.51 -4.63
N GLN A 48 -3.67 -1.42 -4.44
CA GLN A 48 -5.07 -1.07 -4.16
C GLN A 48 -5.17 -0.27 -2.85
N GLY A 49 -4.55 -0.75 -1.77
CA GLY A 49 -4.54 -0.05 -0.48
C GLY A 49 -3.95 1.36 -0.54
N ILE A 50 -2.82 1.55 -1.24
CA ILE A 50 -2.21 2.87 -1.43
C ILE A 50 -3.14 3.78 -2.24
N THR A 51 -3.75 3.25 -3.31
CA THR A 51 -4.65 4.02 -4.19
C THR A 51 -5.94 4.41 -3.46
N ALA A 52 -6.51 3.50 -2.68
CA ALA A 52 -7.67 3.77 -1.82
C ALA A 52 -7.34 4.84 -0.76
N LEU A 53 -6.17 4.74 -0.10
CA LEU A 53 -5.71 5.76 0.83
C LEU A 53 -5.51 7.13 0.14
N ALA A 54 -5.00 7.15 -1.09
CA ALA A 54 -4.80 8.38 -1.86
C ALA A 54 -6.12 9.12 -2.13
N ARG A 55 -7.21 8.39 -2.41
CA ARG A 55 -8.56 8.97 -2.63
C ARG A 55 -9.10 9.72 -1.40
N THR A 56 -8.61 9.40 -0.20
CA THR A 56 -8.99 10.11 1.03
C THR A 56 -8.30 11.46 1.22
N LYS A 57 -7.29 11.79 0.40
CA LYS A 57 -6.49 13.01 0.56
C LYS A 57 -7.11 14.16 -0.19
N THR A 58 -7.40 15.24 0.54
CA THR A 58 -7.89 16.51 -0.02
C THR A 58 -6.76 17.32 -0.65
N ASN A 59 -5.55 17.23 -0.11
CA ASN A 59 -4.36 17.86 -0.69
C ASN A 59 -3.89 17.10 -1.93
N GLN A 60 -3.84 17.80 -3.08
CA GLN A 60 -3.53 17.22 -4.38
C GLN A 60 -2.12 16.64 -4.45
N ASP A 61 -1.11 17.33 -3.93
CA ASP A 61 0.29 16.87 -3.97
C ASP A 61 0.46 15.57 -3.18
N THR A 62 -0.21 15.48 -2.02
CA THR A 62 -0.20 14.28 -1.19
C THR A 62 -0.87 13.10 -1.91
N ARG A 63 -1.99 13.35 -2.61
CA ARG A 63 -2.66 12.33 -3.43
C ARG A 63 -1.72 11.84 -4.55
N LEU A 64 -1.13 12.77 -5.30
CA LEU A 64 -0.24 12.46 -6.43
C LEU A 64 1.03 11.71 -6.00
N ASP A 65 1.60 12.04 -4.84
CA ASP A 65 2.74 11.30 -4.29
C ASP A 65 2.38 9.84 -3.98
N LEU A 66 1.23 9.59 -3.33
CA LEU A 66 0.76 8.24 -3.04
C LEU A 66 0.47 7.44 -4.33
N GLU A 67 -0.23 8.03 -5.29
CA GLU A 67 -0.50 7.42 -6.60
C GLU A 67 0.80 7.10 -7.35
N GLY A 68 1.77 8.01 -7.32
CA GLY A 68 3.09 7.82 -7.92
C GLY A 68 3.86 6.66 -7.28
N ARG A 69 3.78 6.49 -5.96
CA ARG A 69 4.39 5.35 -5.25
C ARG A 69 3.67 4.04 -5.57
N ALA A 70 2.35 4.04 -5.67
CA ALA A 70 1.56 2.88 -6.09
C ALA A 70 1.94 2.43 -7.51
N ARG A 71 2.07 3.37 -8.45
CA ARG A 71 2.53 3.09 -9.82
C ARG A 71 3.92 2.47 -9.85
N LYS A 72 4.89 3.05 -9.13
CA LYS A 72 6.26 2.50 -9.03
C LYS A 72 6.29 1.08 -8.45
N LEU A 73 5.32 0.73 -7.58
CA LEU A 73 5.19 -0.61 -7.04
C LEU A 73 4.75 -1.60 -8.12
N MET A 74 3.78 -1.18 -8.94
CA MET A 74 3.19 -1.96 -10.02
C MET A 74 4.20 -2.21 -11.16
N GLU A 75 4.96 -1.18 -11.55
CA GLU A 75 5.99 -1.26 -12.59
C GLU A 75 7.11 -2.27 -12.30
N LYS A 76 7.36 -2.60 -11.02
CA LYS A 76 8.40 -3.56 -10.62
C LYS A 76 7.94 -5.03 -10.65
N VAL A 77 6.66 -5.27 -10.97
CA VAL A 77 6.08 -6.62 -11.03
C VAL A 77 5.73 -7.04 -12.47
N GLY A 78 5.68 -6.08 -13.39
CA GLY A 78 5.61 -6.33 -14.84
C GLY A 78 7.00 -6.52 -15.43
#